data_AF-A0A965SZR1-F1
#
_entry.id   AF-A0A965SZR1-F1
#
_cell.length_a   1.000
_cell.length_b   1.000
_cell.length_c   1.000
_cell.angle_alpha   90.00
_cell.angle_beta   90.00
_cell.angle_gamma   90.00
#
_symmetry.space_group_name_H-M   'P 1'
#
loop_
_entity.id
_entity.type
_entity.pdbx_description
1 polymer ?
#
loop_
_entity_poly.entity_id
_entity_poly.type
_entity_poly.pdbx_seq_one_letter_code
_entity_poly.pdbx_strand_id
1 'polypeptide(L)'
;MTSNHKKNFIVIFLLGISSGIPITLILSTLKALLVDKGFDIKIIGFLSIVSLPYSLKIFVAPIVDSMAIPYFTKKFGNRRSWIIFSQFLLVIFIALLGIAGESSSLTAISTLAFMVACISATQDIVIDGYRIELIQKEEQAIASAYYIYGYRIGMLISGSLALALSDIIPWYLVYFSMSAFMMICILSVLIANESRKNWHPRKYNFKIWFIKFVIRPLKNFSDRKNWVSIILFIICFKLADAFAGNLTLPFLLEIGFTKTQLATILKTFGLFATLFGVYCGGILFKKIGIYKSLWIATILQSLSNLAFVYLALNGKNTNSLYFIVFLENFCGGIGDAVFVGYLSSICNLKFSSTQYALFSSISSISRSLLSSSSGFYASSLGWINFFIFSAFLAIPAIAFLFILNKNSAKKY
;
A
#
# COMPACT_ATOMS: atom_id res chain seq x y z
N MET A 1 -1.57 -5.62 -28.22
CA MET A 1 -2.20 -4.68 -27.26
C MET A 1 -2.63 -3.44 -28.03
N THR A 2 -3.90 -3.06 -27.98
CA THR A 2 -4.40 -1.82 -28.62
C THR A 2 -3.75 -0.57 -28.01
N SER A 3 -3.69 0.54 -28.74
CA SER A 3 -3.07 1.80 -28.26
C SER A 3 -3.66 2.27 -26.92
N ASN A 4 -4.98 2.17 -26.75
CA ASN A 4 -5.66 2.50 -25.49
C ASN A 4 -5.28 1.58 -24.32
N HIS A 5 -4.89 0.35 -24.60
CA HIS A 5 -4.53 -0.61 -23.56
C HIS A 5 -3.18 -0.25 -22.91
N LYS A 6 -2.16 0.04 -23.73
CA LYS A 6 -0.85 0.48 -23.24
C LYS A 6 -0.96 1.79 -22.46
N LYS A 7 -1.79 2.71 -22.96
CA LYS A 7 -2.10 3.99 -22.31
C LYS A 7 -2.62 3.82 -20.88
N ASN A 8 -3.53 2.86 -20.64
CA ASN A 8 -4.09 2.61 -19.32
C ASN A 8 -3.03 2.16 -18.30
N PHE A 9 -2.09 1.29 -18.67
CA PHE A 9 -1.01 0.85 -17.77
C PHE A 9 -0.04 2.00 -17.42
N ILE A 10 0.28 2.86 -18.39
CA ILE A 10 1.11 4.05 -18.14
C ILE A 10 0.41 4.98 -17.15
N VAL A 11 -0.89 5.22 -17.33
CA VAL A 11 -1.68 6.03 -16.39
C VAL A 11 -1.68 5.41 -14.99
N ILE A 12 -1.89 4.10 -14.86
CA ILE A 12 -1.86 3.42 -13.56
C ILE A 12 -0.50 3.54 -12.88
N PHE A 13 0.59 3.45 -13.64
CA PHE A 13 1.94 3.67 -13.14
C PHE A 13 2.14 5.11 -12.63
N LEU A 14 1.75 6.12 -13.41
CA LEU A 14 1.85 7.53 -13.00
C LEU A 14 0.97 7.83 -11.78
N LEU A 15 -0.23 7.26 -11.71
CA LEU A 15 -1.11 7.37 -10.54
C LEU A 15 -0.48 6.67 -9.31
N GLY A 16 0.23 5.57 -9.51
CA GLY A 16 1.05 4.94 -8.48
C GLY A 16 2.07 5.92 -7.89
N ILE A 17 2.83 6.64 -8.73
CA ILE A 17 3.78 7.67 -8.28
C ILE A 17 3.07 8.71 -7.41
N SER A 18 1.90 9.20 -7.86
CA SER A 18 1.12 10.20 -7.13
C SER A 18 0.61 9.73 -5.76
N SER A 19 0.39 8.42 -5.59
CA SER A 19 -0.01 7.81 -4.31
C SER A 19 1.18 7.56 -3.38
N GLY A 20 2.36 7.25 -3.92
CA GLY A 20 3.55 6.98 -3.14
C GLY A 20 4.18 8.22 -2.47
N ILE A 21 3.99 9.40 -3.07
CA ILE A 21 4.57 10.66 -2.58
C ILE A 21 4.04 11.04 -1.18
N PRO A 22 2.73 11.23 -0.95
CA PRO A 22 2.27 11.85 0.29
C PRO A 22 2.44 10.95 1.52
N ILE A 23 2.29 9.63 1.37
CA ILE A 23 2.41 8.69 2.49
C ILE A 23 3.82 8.68 3.06
N THR A 24 4.85 8.73 2.22
CA THR A 24 6.24 8.74 2.66
C THR A 24 6.61 10.08 3.26
N LEU A 25 6.06 11.18 2.74
CA LEU A 25 6.23 12.51 3.35
C LEU A 25 5.78 12.54 4.80
N ILE A 26 4.62 11.94 5.11
CA ILE A 26 4.08 11.90 6.48
C ILE A 26 4.83 10.90 7.37
N LEU A 27 5.22 9.75 6.83
CA LEU A 27 5.77 8.65 7.64
C LEU A 27 7.27 8.76 7.90
N SER A 28 8.08 9.13 6.91
CA SER A 28 9.54 9.20 7.04
C SER A 28 10.06 10.62 7.05
N THR A 29 9.67 11.44 6.07
CA THR A 29 10.31 12.75 5.82
C THR A 29 9.91 13.76 6.89
N LEU A 30 8.66 13.74 7.31
CA LEU A 30 8.16 14.54 8.43
C LEU A 30 8.86 14.19 9.75
N LYS A 31 9.19 12.91 9.97
CA LYS A 31 9.95 12.52 11.17
C LYS A 31 11.35 13.10 11.14
N ALA A 32 12.03 13.10 9.99
CA ALA A 32 13.33 13.73 9.85
C ALA A 32 13.28 15.25 10.08
N LEU A 33 12.30 15.95 9.49
CA LEU A 33 12.06 17.37 9.77
C LEU A 33 11.92 17.65 11.27
N LEU A 34 11.14 16.83 11.99
CA LEU A 34 10.93 17.01 13.42
C LEU A 34 12.20 16.74 14.25
N VAL A 35 13.03 15.78 13.83
CA VAL A 35 14.34 15.55 14.46
C VAL A 35 15.24 16.77 14.28
N ASP A 36 15.35 17.31 13.07
CA ASP A 36 16.19 18.47 12.78
C ASP A 36 15.74 19.73 13.54
N LYS A 37 14.43 19.88 13.76
CA LYS A 37 13.86 20.97 14.57
C LYS A 37 13.95 20.71 16.08
N GLY A 38 14.53 19.59 16.51
CA GLY A 38 14.81 19.29 17.92
C GLY A 38 13.62 18.80 18.74
N PHE A 39 12.56 18.27 18.11
CA PHE A 39 11.42 17.72 18.84
C PHE A 39 11.77 16.42 19.57
N ASP A 40 11.12 16.19 20.72
CA ASP A 40 11.26 14.95 21.50
C ASP A 40 10.83 13.72 20.66
N ILE A 41 11.63 12.67 20.73
CA ILE A 41 11.36 11.35 20.12
C ILE A 41 9.98 10.81 20.53
N LYS A 42 9.51 11.08 21.75
CA LYS A 42 8.16 10.70 22.20
C LYS A 42 7.07 11.37 21.37
N ILE A 43 7.23 12.67 21.07
CA ILE A 43 6.31 13.44 20.23
C ILE A 43 6.35 12.92 18.80
N ILE A 44 7.54 12.69 18.25
CA ILE A 44 7.74 12.13 16.91
C ILE A 44 7.08 10.75 16.79
N GLY A 45 7.20 9.92 17.83
CA GLY A 45 6.52 8.63 17.95
C GLY A 45 5.00 8.80 17.89
N PHE A 46 4.44 9.65 18.77
CA PHE A 46 3.00 9.93 18.84
C PHE A 46 2.43 10.47 17.53
N LEU A 47 3.21 11.27 16.79
CA LEU A 47 2.82 11.84 15.51
C LEU A 47 2.59 10.77 14.42
N SER A 48 3.02 9.52 14.63
CA SER A 48 2.66 8.41 13.74
C SER A 48 1.14 8.16 13.65
N ILE A 49 0.36 8.60 14.65
CA ILE A 49 -1.11 8.58 14.65
C ILE A 49 -1.70 9.37 13.49
N VAL A 50 -0.98 10.36 12.97
CA VAL A 50 -1.39 11.13 11.78
C VAL A 50 -1.64 10.23 10.56
N SER A 51 -1.04 9.03 10.51
CA SER A 51 -1.24 8.06 9.43
C SER A 51 -2.51 7.20 9.54
N LEU A 52 -3.30 7.33 10.62
CA LEU A 52 -4.56 6.60 10.82
C LEU A 52 -5.55 6.67 9.63
N PRO A 53 -5.70 7.80 8.90
CA PRO A 53 -6.62 7.87 7.76
C PRO A 53 -6.40 6.80 6.70
N TYR A 54 -5.16 6.34 6.49
CA TYR A 54 -4.87 5.25 5.53
C TYR A 54 -5.48 3.92 5.95
N SER A 55 -5.59 3.66 7.26
CA SER A 55 -6.22 2.44 7.78
C SER A 55 -7.75 2.57 7.83
N LEU A 56 -8.25 3.78 8.11
CA LEU A 56 -9.68 4.08 8.26
C LEU A 56 -10.38 4.47 6.93
N LYS A 57 -9.70 4.29 5.79
CA LYS A 57 -10.21 4.65 4.46
C LYS A 57 -11.54 3.98 4.09
N ILE A 58 -11.88 2.86 4.75
CA ILE A 58 -13.21 2.20 4.65
C ILE A 58 -14.38 3.15 4.93
N PHE A 59 -14.24 4.12 5.82
CA PHE A 59 -15.33 5.05 6.17
C PHE A 59 -15.53 6.15 5.14
N VAL A 60 -14.46 6.54 4.44
CA VAL A 60 -14.48 7.60 3.42
C VAL A 60 -14.89 7.03 2.06
N ALA A 61 -14.63 5.75 1.78
CA ALA A 61 -14.87 5.16 0.48
C ALA A 61 -16.32 5.22 -0.04
N PRO A 62 -17.37 5.03 0.81
CA PRO A 62 -18.77 5.24 0.40
C PRO A 62 -19.05 6.66 -0.11
N ILE A 63 -18.38 7.67 0.44
CA ILE A 63 -18.52 9.07 0.04
C ILE A 63 -17.97 9.25 -1.37
N VAL A 64 -16.78 8.71 -1.63
CA VAL A 64 -16.12 8.74 -2.95
C VAL A 64 -16.97 8.05 -4.03
N ASP A 65 -17.60 6.91 -3.71
CA ASP A 65 -18.42 6.18 -4.68
C ASP A 65 -19.77 6.86 -5.02
N SER A 66 -20.23 7.78 -4.16
CA SER A 66 -21.58 8.35 -4.22
C SER A 66 -21.64 9.82 -4.62
N MET A 67 -20.62 10.60 -4.25
CA MET A 67 -20.61 12.05 -4.45
C MET A 67 -19.91 12.42 -5.75
N ALA A 68 -20.46 13.44 -6.43
CA ALA A 68 -19.82 14.11 -7.55
C ALA A 68 -19.13 15.37 -7.05
N ILE A 69 -17.96 15.67 -7.58
CA ILE A 69 -17.35 16.99 -7.40
C ILE A 69 -18.06 17.98 -8.35
N PRO A 70 -18.73 19.02 -7.83
CA PRO A 70 -19.41 20.02 -8.65
C PRO A 70 -18.47 20.61 -9.70
N TYR A 71 -19.00 20.92 -10.88
CA TYR A 71 -18.28 21.45 -12.06
C TYR A 71 -17.26 20.50 -12.70
N PHE A 72 -16.33 19.92 -11.95
CA PHE A 72 -15.30 19.01 -12.48
C PHE A 72 -15.91 17.76 -13.10
N THR A 73 -16.93 17.17 -12.44
CA THR A 73 -17.54 15.91 -12.90
C THR A 73 -18.17 16.03 -14.27
N LYS A 74 -18.70 17.20 -14.64
CA LYS A 74 -19.27 17.46 -15.96
C LYS A 74 -18.20 17.48 -17.07
N LYS A 75 -16.98 17.93 -16.75
CA LYS A 75 -15.88 18.11 -17.72
C LYS A 75 -14.99 16.89 -17.84
N PHE A 76 -14.68 16.22 -16.73
CA PHE A 76 -13.67 15.16 -16.70
C PHE A 76 -14.25 13.77 -16.41
N GLY A 77 -15.48 13.67 -15.93
CA GLY A 77 -16.05 12.42 -15.39
C GLY A 77 -15.77 12.27 -13.89
N ASN A 78 -16.38 11.27 -13.24
CA ASN A 78 -16.38 11.19 -11.78
C ASN A 78 -15.00 10.87 -11.21
N ARG A 79 -14.34 9.82 -11.71
CA ARG A 79 -13.05 9.37 -11.14
C ARG A 79 -11.96 10.39 -11.38
N ARG A 80 -11.84 10.89 -12.62
CA ARG A 80 -10.82 11.90 -12.95
C ARG A 80 -10.99 13.17 -12.13
N SER A 81 -12.23 13.59 -11.87
CA SER A 81 -12.50 14.77 -11.03
C SER A 81 -12.00 14.58 -9.61
N TRP A 82 -12.30 13.43 -8.99
CA TRP A 82 -11.84 13.12 -7.64
C TRP A 82 -10.33 13.06 -7.55
N ILE A 83 -9.65 12.44 -8.52
CA ILE A 83 -8.18 12.40 -8.54
C ILE A 83 -7.60 13.80 -8.68
N ILE A 84 -8.06 14.61 -9.64
CA ILE A 84 -7.55 15.98 -9.84
C ILE A 84 -7.78 16.83 -8.58
N PHE A 85 -8.96 16.73 -7.98
CA PHE A 85 -9.29 17.48 -6.78
C PHE A 85 -8.42 17.09 -5.59
N SER A 86 -8.23 15.80 -5.34
CA SER A 86 -7.37 15.34 -4.24
C SER A 86 -5.91 15.72 -4.48
N GLN A 87 -5.41 15.58 -5.71
CA GLN A 87 -4.04 15.95 -6.06
C GLN A 87 -3.80 17.46 -5.91
N PHE A 88 -4.75 18.29 -6.34
CA PHE A 88 -4.67 19.74 -6.16
C PHE A 88 -4.66 20.15 -4.68
N LEU A 89 -5.52 19.55 -3.85
CA LEU A 89 -5.48 19.77 -2.41
C LEU A 89 -4.15 19.30 -1.80
N LEU A 90 -3.60 18.17 -2.25
CA LEU A 90 -2.28 17.71 -1.78
C LEU A 90 -1.17 18.70 -2.13
N VAL A 91 -1.16 19.27 -3.34
CA VAL A 91 -0.22 20.34 -3.73
C VAL A 91 -0.25 21.49 -2.71
N ILE A 92 -1.45 21.98 -2.37
CA ILE A 92 -1.63 23.09 -1.41
C ILE A 92 -1.18 22.68 -0.01
N PHE A 93 -1.69 21.57 0.52
CA PHE A 93 -1.45 21.19 1.92
C PHE A 93 -0.01 20.72 2.16
N ILE A 94 0.66 20.11 1.17
CA ILE A 94 2.09 19.78 1.24
C ILE A 94 2.93 21.07 1.28
N ALA A 95 2.58 22.08 0.47
CA ALA A 95 3.27 23.37 0.49
C ALA A 95 3.08 24.10 1.83
N LEU A 96 1.85 24.13 2.34
CA LEU A 96 1.55 24.71 3.66
C LEU A 96 2.28 23.97 4.79
N LEU A 97 2.40 22.64 4.72
CA LEU A 97 3.15 21.85 5.68
C LEU A 97 4.63 22.24 5.72
N GLY A 98 5.23 22.54 4.56
CA GLY A 98 6.59 23.08 4.46
C GLY A 98 6.77 24.40 5.19
N ILE A 99 5.83 25.34 5.02
CA ILE A 99 5.84 26.63 5.71
C ILE A 99 5.67 26.45 7.22
N ALA A 100 4.73 25.59 7.64
CA ALA A 100 4.52 25.30 9.06
C ALA A 100 5.72 24.58 9.71
N GLY A 101 6.52 23.86 8.91
CA GLY A 101 7.77 23.28 9.37
C GLY A 101 8.77 24.31 9.88
N GLU A 102 8.73 25.55 9.36
CA GLU A 102 9.62 26.62 9.82
C GLU A 102 9.19 27.25 11.13
N SER A 103 7.87 27.39 11.36
CA SER A 103 7.33 28.05 12.56
C SER A 103 7.44 27.20 13.83
N SER A 104 7.95 25.97 13.74
CA SER A 104 8.15 25.02 14.86
C SER A 104 6.89 24.80 15.72
N SER A 105 5.71 25.10 15.18
CA SER A 105 4.44 24.87 15.87
C SER A 105 3.97 23.43 15.65
N LEU A 106 4.08 22.59 16.69
CA LEU A 106 3.67 21.19 16.62
C LEU A 106 2.19 21.03 16.22
N THR A 107 1.32 21.93 16.68
CA THR A 107 -0.11 21.89 16.37
C THR A 107 -0.35 22.17 14.89
N ALA A 108 0.32 23.17 14.32
CA ALA A 108 0.23 23.46 12.88
C ALA A 108 0.76 22.31 12.03
N ILE A 109 1.93 21.76 12.39
CA ILE A 109 2.55 20.63 11.69
C ILE A 109 1.63 19.39 11.75
N SER A 110 1.13 19.04 12.93
CA SER A 110 0.29 17.85 13.13
C SER A 110 -1.05 17.96 12.40
N THR A 111 -1.68 19.14 12.44
CA THR A 111 -2.97 19.37 11.76
C THR A 111 -2.82 19.32 10.25
N LEU A 112 -1.80 19.98 9.67
CA LEU A 112 -1.55 19.94 8.24
C LEU A 112 -1.14 18.54 7.77
N ALA A 113 -0.28 17.84 8.52
CA ALA A 113 0.10 16.47 8.20
C ALA A 113 -1.13 15.53 8.23
N PHE A 114 -2.06 15.74 9.18
CA PHE A 114 -3.32 14.99 9.23
C PHE A 114 -4.24 15.29 8.05
N MET A 115 -4.29 16.54 7.59
CA MET A 115 -5.03 16.90 6.38
C MET A 115 -4.41 16.25 5.14
N VAL A 116 -3.08 16.28 4.99
CA VAL A 116 -2.38 15.56 3.90
C VAL A 116 -2.70 14.06 3.95
N ALA A 117 -2.71 13.45 5.14
CA ALA A 117 -3.04 12.04 5.30
C ALA A 117 -4.49 11.73 4.88
N CYS A 118 -5.46 12.55 5.29
CA CYS A 118 -6.87 12.40 4.91
C CYS A 118 -7.07 12.52 3.40
N ILE A 119 -6.47 13.53 2.78
CA ILE A 119 -6.60 13.77 1.34
C ILE A 119 -5.90 12.66 0.55
N SER A 120 -4.71 12.23 0.96
CA SER A 120 -3.99 11.14 0.29
C SER A 120 -4.69 9.80 0.44
N ALA A 121 -5.23 9.47 1.62
CA ALA A 121 -6.04 8.27 1.78
C ALA A 121 -7.28 8.30 0.87
N THR A 122 -7.90 9.47 0.71
CA THR A 122 -9.01 9.65 -0.23
C THR A 122 -8.57 9.43 -1.67
N GLN A 123 -7.43 9.99 -2.07
CA GLN A 123 -6.85 9.78 -3.40
C GLN A 123 -6.62 8.29 -3.68
N ASP A 124 -6.04 7.55 -2.74
CA ASP A 124 -5.78 6.12 -2.90
C ASP A 124 -7.07 5.34 -3.17
N ILE A 125 -8.15 5.63 -2.43
CA ILE A 125 -9.47 5.00 -2.66
C ILE A 125 -9.96 5.23 -4.10
N VAL A 126 -9.77 6.45 -4.61
CA VAL A 126 -10.22 6.84 -5.95
C VAL A 126 -9.36 6.13 -7.01
N ILE A 127 -8.04 6.12 -6.83
CA ILE A 127 -7.08 5.48 -7.75
C ILE A 127 -7.28 3.96 -7.77
N ASP A 128 -7.46 3.33 -6.61
CA ASP A 128 -7.75 1.90 -6.50
C ASP A 128 -9.06 1.55 -7.23
N GLY A 129 -10.13 2.32 -6.98
CA GLY A 129 -11.41 2.15 -7.68
C GLY A 129 -11.29 2.36 -9.18
N TYR A 130 -10.53 3.37 -9.60
CA TYR A 130 -10.25 3.67 -11.01
C TYR A 130 -9.51 2.51 -11.70
N ARG A 131 -8.47 1.95 -11.08
CA ARG A 131 -7.72 0.79 -11.59
C ARG A 131 -8.62 -0.44 -11.78
N ILE A 132 -9.46 -0.72 -10.79
CA ILE A 132 -10.39 -1.86 -10.81
C ILE A 132 -11.42 -1.73 -11.92
N GLU A 133 -11.92 -0.52 -12.16
CA GLU A 133 -12.92 -0.25 -13.20
C GLU A 133 -12.33 -0.23 -14.62
N LEU A 134 -11.06 0.17 -14.77
CA LEU A 134 -10.42 0.37 -16.06
C LEU A 134 -9.86 -0.92 -16.67
N ILE A 135 -9.41 -1.86 -15.83
CA ILE A 135 -8.67 -3.06 -16.26
C ILE A 135 -9.51 -4.33 -16.08
N GLN A 136 -9.37 -5.27 -17.02
CA GLN A 136 -10.04 -6.57 -16.96
C GLN A 136 -9.50 -7.43 -15.81
N LYS A 137 -10.30 -8.36 -15.30
CA LYS A 137 -9.99 -9.13 -14.08
C LYS A 137 -8.71 -9.95 -14.21
N GLU A 138 -8.45 -10.48 -15.39
CA GLU A 138 -7.31 -11.35 -15.72
C GLU A 138 -5.98 -10.58 -15.70
N GLU A 139 -6.03 -9.26 -15.88
CA GLU A 139 -4.87 -8.39 -15.94
C GLU A 139 -4.69 -7.52 -14.68
N GLN A 140 -5.56 -7.68 -13.67
CA GLN A 140 -5.53 -6.86 -12.45
C GLN A 140 -4.21 -6.97 -11.70
N ALA A 141 -3.54 -8.13 -11.71
CA ALA A 141 -2.23 -8.28 -11.07
C ALA A 141 -1.11 -7.57 -11.82
N ILE A 142 -1.15 -7.54 -13.16
CA ILE A 142 -0.20 -6.75 -13.94
C ILE A 142 -0.45 -5.27 -13.70
N ALA A 143 -1.71 -4.83 -13.69
CA ALA A 143 -2.06 -3.45 -13.36
C ALA A 143 -1.60 -3.07 -11.93
N SER A 144 -1.75 -4.00 -10.99
CA SER A 144 -1.25 -3.85 -9.62
C SER A 144 0.28 -3.75 -9.59
N ALA A 145 0.98 -4.51 -10.43
CA ALA A 145 2.43 -4.38 -10.56
C ALA A 145 2.83 -2.99 -11.04
N TYR A 146 2.26 -2.49 -12.16
CA TYR A 146 2.51 -1.12 -12.63
C TYR A 146 2.21 -0.07 -11.56
N TYR A 147 1.12 -0.24 -10.82
CA TYR A 147 0.77 0.63 -9.71
C TYR A 147 1.83 0.61 -8.60
N ILE A 148 2.26 -0.57 -8.15
CA ILE A 148 3.27 -0.74 -7.10
C ILE A 148 4.63 -0.17 -7.55
N TYR A 149 5.02 -0.38 -8.81
CA TYR A 149 6.22 0.21 -9.38
C TYR A 149 6.21 1.74 -9.26
N GLY A 150 5.12 2.37 -9.73
CA GLY A 150 4.94 3.81 -9.59
C GLY A 150 4.97 4.25 -8.14
N TYR A 151 4.24 3.54 -7.27
CA TYR A 151 4.18 3.80 -5.84
C TYR A 151 5.57 3.81 -5.20
N ARG A 152 6.41 2.81 -5.45
CA ARG A 152 7.79 2.75 -4.93
C ARG A 152 8.67 3.89 -5.44
N ILE A 153 8.51 4.30 -6.70
CA ILE A 153 9.21 5.47 -7.25
C ILE A 153 8.75 6.75 -6.54
N GLY A 154 7.45 6.92 -6.32
CA GLY A 154 6.91 8.04 -5.54
C GLY A 154 7.47 8.09 -4.11
N MET A 155 7.58 6.94 -3.45
CA MET A 155 8.23 6.82 -2.14
C MET A 155 9.71 7.20 -2.18
N LEU A 156 10.45 6.84 -3.23
CA LEU A 156 11.86 7.21 -3.37
C LEU A 156 12.06 8.72 -3.56
N ILE A 157 11.20 9.36 -4.35
CA ILE A 157 11.21 10.82 -4.58
C ILE A 157 10.96 11.55 -3.24
N SER A 158 9.92 11.14 -2.53
CA SER A 158 9.49 11.81 -1.30
C SER A 158 10.23 11.38 -0.04
N GLY A 159 10.95 10.26 -0.08
CA GLY A 159 11.79 9.76 1.00
C GLY A 159 13.26 10.10 0.76
N SER A 160 13.96 9.30 -0.04
CA SER A 160 15.41 9.41 -0.23
C SER A 160 15.83 10.74 -0.88
N LEU A 161 15.15 11.16 -1.95
CA LEU A 161 15.50 12.43 -2.62
C LEU A 161 15.14 13.64 -1.75
N ALA A 162 13.98 13.63 -1.08
CA ALA A 162 13.61 14.70 -0.15
C ALA A 162 14.61 14.87 0.99
N LEU A 163 15.09 13.76 1.58
CA LEU A 163 16.12 13.78 2.63
C LEU A 163 17.48 14.27 2.10
N ALA A 164 17.88 13.84 0.91
CA ALA A 164 19.12 14.36 0.31
C ALA A 164 19.04 15.86 0.03
N LEU A 165 17.85 16.37 -0.33
CA LEU A 165 17.63 17.80 -0.52
C LEU A 165 17.64 18.56 0.81
N SER A 166 17.15 17.99 1.92
CA SER A 166 17.13 18.70 3.21
C SER A 166 18.52 19.02 3.77
N ASP A 167 19.56 18.31 3.33
CA ASP A 167 20.95 18.62 3.70
C ASP A 167 21.48 19.88 3.00
N ILE A 168 20.90 20.27 1.87
CA ILE A 168 21.43 21.32 0.98
C ILE A 168 20.51 22.54 0.95
N ILE A 169 19.20 22.34 1.10
CA ILE A 169 18.19 23.39 1.05
C ILE A 169 17.27 23.35 2.28
N PRO A 170 16.74 24.51 2.71
CA PRO A 170 15.74 24.58 3.78
C PRO A 170 14.54 23.67 3.57
N TRP A 171 13.97 23.17 4.66
CA TRP A 171 12.85 22.24 4.65
C TRP A 171 11.63 22.76 3.89
N TYR A 172 11.29 24.04 3.97
CA TYR A 172 10.16 24.58 3.20
C TYR A 172 10.36 24.42 1.68
N LEU A 173 11.59 24.57 1.16
CA LEU A 173 11.91 24.35 -0.26
C LEU A 173 11.84 22.86 -0.62
N VAL A 174 12.23 21.96 0.30
CA VAL A 174 12.04 20.52 0.11
C VAL A 174 10.56 20.21 -0.07
N TYR A 175 9.68 20.68 0.82
CA TYR A 175 8.24 20.45 0.69
C TYR A 175 7.62 21.13 -0.54
N PHE A 176 8.10 22.31 -0.96
CA PHE A 176 7.70 22.93 -2.22
C PHE A 176 8.12 22.10 -3.44
N SER A 177 9.32 21.50 -3.43
CA SER A 177 9.74 20.60 -4.51
C SER A 177 8.83 19.37 -4.60
N MET A 178 8.42 18.81 -3.47
CA MET A 178 7.49 17.67 -3.40
C MET A 178 6.09 18.05 -3.87
N SER A 179 5.64 19.25 -3.52
CA SER A 179 4.41 19.84 -4.05
C SER A 179 4.46 20.02 -5.58
N ALA A 180 5.61 20.45 -6.12
CA ALA A 180 5.80 20.56 -7.56
C ALA A 180 5.76 19.20 -8.28
N PHE A 181 6.39 18.15 -7.72
CA PHE A 181 6.25 16.78 -8.23
C PHE A 181 4.79 16.31 -8.20
N MET A 182 4.04 16.63 -7.14
CA MET A 182 2.62 16.33 -7.04
C MET A 182 1.80 17.06 -8.11
N MET A 183 2.15 18.31 -8.43
CA MET A 183 1.53 19.08 -9.50
C MET A 183 1.76 18.45 -10.88
N ILE A 184 2.98 17.95 -11.15
CA ILE A 184 3.28 17.22 -12.39
C ILE A 184 2.41 15.96 -12.50
N CYS A 185 2.12 15.28 -11.38
CA CYS A 185 1.25 14.11 -11.37
C CYS A 185 -0.18 14.42 -11.81
N ILE A 186 -0.66 15.66 -11.70
CA ILE A 186 -2.00 16.07 -12.20
C ILE A 186 -2.09 15.91 -13.72
N LEU A 187 -0.99 16.12 -14.43
CA LEU A 187 -0.93 15.96 -15.89
C LEU A 187 -1.23 14.51 -16.32
N SER A 188 -0.92 13.53 -15.46
CA SER A 188 -1.24 12.12 -15.74
C SER A 188 -2.74 11.86 -15.91
N VAL A 189 -3.58 12.63 -15.22
CA VAL A 189 -5.05 12.51 -15.27
C VAL A 189 -5.63 13.12 -16.55
N LEU A 190 -4.92 14.05 -17.19
CA LEU A 190 -5.33 14.61 -18.48
C LEU A 190 -5.27 13.54 -19.58
N ILE A 191 -4.30 12.62 -19.47
CA ILE A 191 -4.13 11.49 -20.37
C ILE A 191 -5.14 10.38 -20.02
N ALA A 192 -5.53 10.23 -18.76
CA ALA A 192 -6.44 9.20 -18.29
C ALA A 192 -7.80 9.20 -19.01
N ASN A 193 -8.29 8.01 -19.37
CA ASN A 193 -9.66 7.82 -19.88
C ASN A 193 -10.63 7.72 -18.70
N GLU A 194 -11.85 8.24 -18.82
CA GLU A 194 -12.86 8.08 -17.76
C GLU A 194 -13.34 6.61 -17.68
N SER A 195 -13.32 6.03 -16.48
CA SER A 195 -13.68 4.63 -16.25
C SER A 195 -15.20 4.40 -16.27
N ARG A 196 -15.98 5.33 -15.72
CA ARG A 196 -17.45 5.23 -15.66
C ARG A 196 -18.13 6.11 -16.72
N LYS A 197 -18.26 5.57 -17.93
CA LYS A 197 -19.10 6.19 -18.97
C LYS A 197 -20.56 6.17 -18.48
N ASN A 198 -21.23 7.33 -18.46
CA ASN A 198 -22.64 7.52 -18.06
C ASN A 198 -22.95 7.46 -16.55
N TRP A 199 -21.98 7.73 -15.68
CA TRP A 199 -22.29 7.96 -14.27
C TRP A 199 -22.91 9.34 -14.08
N HIS A 200 -24.08 9.39 -13.43
CA HIS A 200 -24.78 10.63 -13.13
C HIS A 200 -24.94 10.81 -11.61
N PRO A 201 -24.62 12.00 -11.08
CA PRO A 201 -24.93 12.30 -9.68
C PRO A 201 -26.43 12.19 -9.45
N ARG A 202 -26.81 11.41 -8.44
CA ARG A 202 -28.17 11.39 -7.93
C ARG A 202 -28.13 11.89 -6.50
N LYS A 203 -29.02 12.83 -6.16
CA LYS A 203 -29.21 13.25 -4.77
C LYS A 203 -29.91 12.12 -4.03
N TYR A 204 -29.36 11.73 -2.88
CA TYR A 204 -29.97 10.75 -1.98
C TYR A 204 -30.11 11.40 -0.61
N ASN A 205 -31.23 11.15 0.08
CA ASN A 205 -31.31 11.44 1.51
C ASN A 205 -30.36 10.52 2.29
N PHE A 206 -29.90 10.96 3.47
CA PHE A 206 -28.90 10.25 4.27
C PHE A 206 -29.23 8.76 4.49
N LYS A 207 -30.49 8.44 4.82
CA LYS A 207 -30.94 7.04 5.03
C LYS A 207 -30.74 6.17 3.78
N ILE A 208 -31.15 6.67 2.61
CA ILE A 208 -31.04 5.95 1.33
C ILE A 208 -29.57 5.84 0.93
N TRP A 209 -28.80 6.91 1.13
CA TRP A 209 -27.37 6.95 0.88
C TRP A 209 -26.64 5.87 1.70
N PHE A 210 -26.88 5.83 3.01
CA PHE A 210 -26.25 4.89 3.93
C PHE A 210 -26.58 3.44 3.55
N ILE A 211 -27.86 3.14 3.28
CA ILE A 211 -28.28 1.81 2.83
C ILE A 211 -27.58 1.44 1.51
N LYS A 212 -27.49 2.37 0.56
CA LYS A 212 -27.02 2.09 -0.80
C LYS A 212 -25.50 1.98 -0.92
N PHE A 213 -24.74 2.77 -0.16
CA PHE A 213 -23.29 2.87 -0.29
C PHE A 213 -22.52 2.31 0.91
N VAL A 214 -23.16 2.05 2.05
CA VAL A 214 -22.52 1.38 3.20
C VAL A 214 -23.05 -0.04 3.34
N ILE A 215 -24.37 -0.21 3.49
CA ILE A 215 -24.96 -1.53 3.77
C ILE A 215 -24.95 -2.44 2.54
N ARG A 216 -25.36 -1.94 1.36
CA ARG A 216 -25.49 -2.77 0.16
C ARG A 216 -24.16 -3.34 -0.36
N PRO A 217 -23.02 -2.62 -0.35
CA PRO A 217 -21.72 -3.22 -0.70
C PRO A 217 -21.30 -4.34 0.25
N LEU A 218 -21.56 -4.16 1.56
CA LEU A 218 -21.31 -5.18 2.58
C LEU A 218 -22.19 -6.40 2.36
N LYS A 219 -23.50 -6.18 2.20
CA LYS A 219 -24.47 -7.24 1.93
C LYS A 219 -24.13 -8.01 0.65
N ASN A 220 -23.80 -7.28 -0.43
CA ASN A 220 -23.39 -7.91 -1.69
C ASN A 220 -22.16 -8.80 -1.55
N PHE A 221 -21.26 -8.48 -0.62
CA PHE A 221 -20.12 -9.32 -0.32
C PHE A 221 -20.49 -10.51 0.58
N SER A 222 -21.27 -10.29 1.64
CA SER A 222 -21.72 -11.35 2.56
C SER A 222 -22.66 -12.36 1.91
N ASP A 223 -23.37 -11.98 0.84
CA ASP A 223 -24.21 -12.90 0.07
C ASP A 223 -23.38 -13.94 -0.72
N ARG A 224 -22.06 -13.75 -0.81
CA ARG A 224 -21.18 -14.70 -1.51
C ARG A 224 -20.90 -15.92 -0.65
N LYS A 225 -20.92 -17.09 -1.29
CA LYS A 225 -20.44 -18.33 -0.67
C LYS A 225 -19.00 -18.15 -0.16
N ASN A 226 -18.74 -18.56 1.07
CA ASN A 226 -17.43 -18.50 1.75
C ASN A 226 -16.87 -17.08 1.95
N TRP A 227 -17.70 -16.04 2.05
CA TRP A 227 -17.23 -14.67 2.34
C TRP A 227 -16.36 -14.59 3.60
N VAL A 228 -16.67 -15.39 4.63
CA VAL A 228 -15.88 -15.51 5.86
C VAL A 228 -14.47 -16.04 5.55
N SER A 229 -14.35 -17.09 4.74
CA SER A 229 -13.04 -17.64 4.35
C SER A 229 -12.23 -16.64 3.53
N ILE A 230 -12.86 -15.78 2.74
CA ILE A 230 -12.17 -14.70 2.02
C ILE A 230 -11.59 -13.69 3.02
N ILE A 231 -12.37 -13.25 4.01
CA ILE A 231 -11.88 -12.31 5.03
C ILE A 231 -10.73 -12.93 5.84
N LEU A 232 -10.90 -14.17 6.30
CA LEU A 232 -9.86 -14.86 7.07
C LEU A 232 -8.59 -15.07 6.23
N PHE A 233 -8.73 -15.37 4.94
CA PHE A 233 -7.59 -15.39 4.02
C PHE A 233 -6.89 -14.03 3.91
N ILE A 234 -7.64 -12.93 3.75
CA ILE A 234 -7.09 -11.57 3.67
C ILE A 234 -6.32 -11.19 4.94
N ILE A 235 -6.81 -11.60 6.11
CA ILE A 235 -6.17 -11.39 7.42
C ILE A 235 -4.86 -12.20 7.51
N CYS A 236 -4.88 -13.46 7.11
CA CYS A 236 -3.75 -14.37 7.30
C CYS A 236 -2.69 -14.27 6.19
N PHE A 237 -3.02 -13.83 4.97
CA PHE A 237 -2.13 -13.92 3.81
C PHE A 237 -0.77 -13.22 4.01
N LYS A 238 -0.76 -12.02 4.62
CA LYS A 238 0.45 -11.25 4.91
C LYS A 238 1.00 -11.47 6.32
N LEU A 239 0.40 -12.36 7.11
CA LEU A 239 0.73 -12.50 8.52
C LEU A 239 2.18 -12.98 8.73
N ALA A 240 2.59 -14.04 8.04
CA ALA A 240 3.94 -14.60 8.13
C ALA A 240 5.03 -13.56 7.79
N ASP A 241 4.88 -12.91 6.63
CA ASP A 241 5.77 -11.87 6.11
C ASP A 241 5.88 -10.68 7.08
N ALA A 242 4.74 -10.17 7.55
CA ALA A 242 4.72 -9.02 8.45
C ALA A 242 5.27 -9.31 9.85
N PHE A 243 5.07 -10.53 10.35
CA PHE A 243 5.56 -10.92 11.66
C PHE A 243 7.10 -10.99 11.68
N ALA A 244 7.70 -11.60 10.66
CA ALA A 244 9.16 -11.64 10.48
C ALA A 244 9.73 -10.25 10.20
N GLY A 245 9.18 -9.53 9.21
CA GLY A 245 9.67 -8.23 8.78
C GLY A 245 9.70 -7.16 9.88
N ASN A 246 8.82 -7.25 10.88
CA ASN A 246 8.80 -6.32 12.01
C ASN A 246 10.05 -6.42 12.90
N LEU A 247 10.71 -7.59 12.94
CA LEU A 247 11.90 -7.83 13.77
C LEU A 247 13.19 -8.08 12.98
N THR A 248 13.13 -8.13 11.65
CA THR A 248 14.32 -8.30 10.80
C THR A 248 15.41 -7.26 11.12
N LEU A 249 15.07 -5.97 11.24
CA LEU A 249 16.06 -4.93 11.55
C LEU A 249 16.68 -5.11 12.96
N PRO A 250 15.90 -5.24 14.06
CA PRO A 250 16.44 -5.56 15.38
C PRO A 250 17.34 -6.80 15.41
N PHE A 251 16.89 -7.91 14.81
CA PHE A 251 17.64 -9.16 14.71
C PHE A 251 19.03 -8.97 14.07
N LEU A 252 19.07 -8.27 12.94
CA LEU A 252 20.33 -8.06 12.22
C LEU A 252 21.29 -7.14 12.97
N LEU A 253 20.77 -6.17 13.72
CA LEU A 253 21.60 -5.33 14.60
C LEU A 253 22.18 -6.15 15.76
N GLU A 254 21.41 -7.07 16.34
CA GLU A 254 21.85 -7.95 17.42
C GLU A 254 22.96 -8.92 16.97
N ILE A 255 22.86 -9.44 15.73
CA ILE A 255 23.92 -10.24 15.10
C ILE A 255 25.22 -9.44 14.84
N GLY A 256 25.15 -8.10 14.87
CA GLY A 256 26.32 -7.23 14.75
C GLY A 256 26.52 -6.60 13.36
N PHE A 257 25.49 -6.55 12.51
CA PHE A 257 25.54 -5.74 11.28
C PHE A 257 25.51 -4.24 11.58
N THR A 258 26.23 -3.46 10.78
CA THR A 258 26.23 -2.01 10.96
C THR A 258 24.99 -1.37 10.33
N LYS A 259 24.52 -0.26 10.90
CA LYS A 259 23.40 0.51 10.34
C LYS A 259 23.63 0.91 8.89
N THR A 260 24.88 1.21 8.51
CA THR A 260 25.27 1.55 7.13
C THR A 260 25.11 0.36 6.18
N GLN A 261 25.60 -0.82 6.57
CA GLN A 261 25.41 -2.05 5.79
C GLN A 261 23.93 -2.38 5.61
N LEU A 262 23.14 -2.27 6.68
CA LEU A 262 21.71 -2.54 6.64
C LEU A 262 20.95 -1.51 5.79
N ALA A 263 21.33 -0.23 5.84
CA ALA A 263 20.73 0.80 4.99
C ALA A 263 20.93 0.50 3.51
N THR A 264 22.14 0.08 3.09
CA THR A 264 22.40 -0.33 1.71
C THR A 264 21.64 -1.62 1.37
N ILE A 265 21.78 -2.67 2.16
CA ILE A 265 21.24 -3.98 1.79
C ILE A 265 19.71 -4.01 1.85
N LEU A 266 19.11 -3.55 2.95
CA LEU A 266 17.66 -3.63 3.14
C LEU A 266 16.91 -2.59 2.30
N LYS A 267 17.39 -1.34 2.23
CA LYS A 267 16.62 -0.26 1.60
C LYS A 267 16.88 -0.10 0.11
N THR A 268 18.13 -0.25 -0.37
CA THR A 268 18.41 -0.08 -1.81
C THR A 268 18.31 -1.41 -2.53
N PHE A 269 19.07 -2.41 -2.11
CA PHE A 269 19.08 -3.71 -2.78
C PHE A 269 17.75 -4.46 -2.61
N GLY A 270 17.17 -4.46 -1.40
CA GLY A 270 15.84 -5.00 -1.13
C GLY A 270 14.73 -4.36 -1.98
N LEU A 271 14.82 -3.06 -2.30
CA LEU A 271 13.85 -2.40 -3.19
C LEU A 271 13.92 -2.95 -4.61
N PHE A 272 15.12 -3.15 -5.17
CA PHE A 272 15.27 -3.77 -6.49
C PHE A 272 14.71 -5.20 -6.52
N ALA A 273 15.00 -5.98 -5.48
CA ALA A 273 14.44 -7.33 -5.32
C ALA A 273 12.90 -7.31 -5.25
N THR A 274 12.32 -6.36 -4.49
CA THR A 274 10.87 -6.18 -4.40
C THR A 274 10.26 -5.86 -5.75
N LEU A 275 10.82 -4.90 -6.48
CA LEU A 275 10.34 -4.51 -7.81
C LEU A 275 10.40 -5.70 -8.78
N PHE A 276 11.52 -6.43 -8.78
CA PHE A 276 11.65 -7.63 -9.61
C PHE A 276 10.61 -8.71 -9.24
N GLY A 277 10.38 -8.92 -7.94
CA GLY A 277 9.33 -9.80 -7.43
C GLY A 277 7.93 -9.38 -7.88
N VAL A 278 7.61 -8.09 -7.81
CA VAL A 278 6.32 -7.52 -8.25
C VAL A 278 6.08 -7.79 -9.75
N TYR A 279 7.11 -7.62 -10.58
CA TYR A 279 7.04 -7.96 -12.01
C TYR A 279 6.78 -9.45 -12.23
N CYS A 280 7.55 -10.32 -11.57
CA CYS A 280 7.37 -11.77 -11.65
C CYS A 280 5.96 -12.20 -11.17
N GLY A 281 5.46 -11.61 -10.08
CA GLY A 281 4.12 -11.87 -9.54
C GLY A 281 3.00 -11.47 -10.50
N GLY A 282 3.13 -10.33 -11.17
CA GLY A 282 2.20 -9.91 -12.23
C GLY A 282 2.15 -10.89 -13.40
N ILE A 283 3.31 -11.38 -13.87
CA ILE A 283 3.40 -12.38 -14.94
C ILE A 283 2.81 -13.73 -14.48
N LEU A 284 3.14 -14.16 -13.27
CA LEU A 284 2.68 -15.41 -12.68
C LEU A 284 1.15 -15.45 -12.69
N PHE A 285 0.51 -14.41 -12.14
CA PHE A 285 -0.95 -14.26 -12.14
C PHE A 285 -1.57 -14.35 -13.54
N LYS A 286 -0.97 -13.69 -14.54
CA LYS A 286 -1.47 -13.76 -15.92
C LYS A 286 -1.37 -15.17 -16.51
N LYS A 287 -0.26 -15.87 -16.27
CA LYS A 287 0.03 -17.16 -16.92
C LYS A 287 -0.74 -18.33 -16.31
N ILE A 288 -0.81 -18.41 -14.98
CA ILE A 288 -1.34 -19.60 -14.27
C ILE A 288 -2.64 -19.32 -13.51
N GLY A 289 -3.12 -18.08 -13.53
CA GLY A 289 -4.38 -17.66 -12.92
C GLY A 289 -4.27 -17.34 -11.43
N ILE A 290 -5.36 -16.78 -10.90
CA ILE A 290 -5.44 -16.14 -9.58
C ILE A 290 -5.04 -17.09 -8.44
N TYR A 291 -5.73 -18.23 -8.32
CA TYR A 291 -5.58 -19.13 -7.17
C TYR A 291 -4.22 -19.82 -7.15
N LYS A 292 -3.69 -20.27 -8.30
CA LYS A 292 -2.37 -20.91 -8.37
C LYS A 292 -1.26 -19.91 -8.00
N SER A 293 -1.40 -18.66 -8.43
CA SER A 293 -0.46 -17.60 -8.04
C SER A 293 -0.50 -17.29 -6.55
N LEU A 294 -1.69 -17.28 -5.93
CA LEU A 294 -1.81 -17.11 -4.48
C LEU A 294 -1.13 -18.25 -3.71
N TRP A 295 -1.23 -19.49 -4.18
CA TRP A 295 -0.56 -20.63 -3.57
C TRP A 295 0.96 -20.46 -3.60
N ILE A 296 1.51 -20.18 -4.79
CA ILE A 296 2.95 -19.97 -4.97
C ILE A 296 3.42 -18.80 -4.12
N ALA A 297 2.71 -17.66 -4.15
CA ALA A 297 3.07 -16.48 -3.38
C ALA A 297 3.05 -16.75 -1.86
N THR A 298 2.06 -17.47 -1.36
CA THR A 298 1.95 -17.78 0.08
C THR A 298 3.10 -18.70 0.54
N ILE A 299 3.40 -19.74 -0.25
CA ILE A 299 4.50 -20.68 0.05
C ILE A 299 5.85 -19.97 -0.03
N LEU A 300 6.10 -19.19 -1.09
CA LEU A 300 7.36 -18.48 -1.27
C LEU A 300 7.63 -17.47 -0.13
N GLN A 301 6.63 -16.67 0.26
CA GLN A 301 6.76 -15.72 1.39
C GLN A 301 6.99 -16.44 2.73
N SER A 302 6.40 -17.62 2.93
CA SER A 302 6.63 -18.42 4.15
C SER A 302 8.04 -19.00 4.19
N LEU A 303 8.49 -19.59 3.07
CA LEU A 303 9.82 -20.18 2.96
C LEU A 303 10.93 -19.13 3.06
N SER A 304 10.68 -17.89 2.61
CA SER A 304 11.67 -16.83 2.71
C SER A 304 12.04 -16.48 4.14
N ASN A 305 11.11 -16.62 5.09
CA ASN A 305 11.39 -16.38 6.50
C ASN A 305 12.39 -17.39 7.07
N LEU A 306 12.35 -18.65 6.60
CA LEU A 306 13.29 -19.68 7.03
C LEU A 306 14.74 -19.36 6.63
N ALA A 307 14.95 -18.54 5.62
CA ALA A 307 16.29 -18.14 5.20
C ALA A 307 17.04 -17.37 6.30
N PHE A 308 16.33 -16.66 7.20
CA PHE A 308 16.93 -15.98 8.34
C PHE A 308 17.42 -16.94 9.45
N VAL A 309 16.92 -18.18 9.50
CA VAL A 309 17.43 -19.21 10.42
C VAL A 309 18.92 -19.48 10.16
N TYR A 310 19.33 -19.42 8.89
CA TYR A 310 20.74 -19.58 8.52
C TYR A 310 21.64 -18.52 9.19
N LEU A 311 21.22 -17.25 9.19
CA LEU A 311 21.95 -16.18 9.87
C LEU A 311 21.90 -16.33 11.39
N ALA A 312 20.79 -16.83 11.93
CA ALA A 312 20.66 -17.06 13.37
C ALA A 312 21.64 -18.15 13.87
N LEU A 313 21.98 -19.13 13.03
CA LEU A 313 22.93 -20.21 13.36
C LEU A 313 24.39 -19.82 13.10
N ASN A 314 24.68 -19.21 11.95
CA ASN A 314 26.04 -18.97 11.49
C ASN A 314 26.56 -17.56 11.82
N GLY A 315 25.70 -16.70 12.37
CA GLY A 315 26.03 -15.32 12.73
C GLY A 315 26.23 -14.41 11.51
N LYS A 316 27.02 -13.36 11.71
CA LYS A 316 27.20 -12.27 10.73
C LYS A 316 27.92 -12.75 9.47
N ASN A 317 27.19 -12.83 8.36
CA ASN A 317 27.75 -13.02 7.02
C ASN A 317 27.05 -12.11 6.00
N THR A 318 27.80 -11.16 5.43
CA THR A 318 27.25 -10.16 4.51
C THR A 318 26.73 -10.77 3.21
N ASN A 319 27.40 -11.78 2.66
CA ASN A 319 26.97 -12.41 1.40
C ASN A 319 25.66 -13.18 1.62
N SER A 320 25.55 -13.88 2.73
CA SER A 320 24.31 -14.53 3.14
C SER A 320 23.20 -13.51 3.36
N LEU A 321 23.50 -12.35 3.94
CA LEU A 321 22.51 -11.29 4.12
C LEU A 321 22.00 -10.74 2.78
N TYR A 322 22.87 -10.48 1.79
CA TYR A 322 22.43 -10.08 0.45
C TYR A 322 21.46 -11.11 -0.17
N PHE A 323 21.81 -12.40 -0.08
CA PHE A 323 20.97 -13.46 -0.62
C PHE A 323 19.62 -13.56 0.09
N ILE A 324 19.61 -13.52 1.42
CA ILE A 324 18.39 -13.61 2.23
C ILE A 324 17.48 -12.42 1.97
N VAL A 325 18.04 -11.20 1.93
CA VAL A 325 17.28 -9.97 1.68
C VAL A 325 16.73 -9.96 0.26
N PHE A 326 17.49 -10.44 -0.73
CA PHE A 326 16.96 -10.65 -2.08
C PHE A 326 15.76 -11.58 -2.05
N LEU A 327 15.91 -12.75 -1.43
CA LEU A 327 14.89 -13.79 -1.39
C LEU A 327 13.62 -13.30 -0.68
N GLU A 328 13.75 -12.71 0.52
CA GLU A 328 12.65 -12.11 1.28
C GLU A 328 11.90 -11.06 0.44
N ASN A 329 12.60 -10.06 -0.08
CA ASN A 329 11.96 -8.95 -0.78
C ASN A 329 11.39 -9.38 -2.14
N PHE A 330 12.05 -10.29 -2.84
CA PHE A 330 11.54 -10.88 -4.08
C PHE A 330 10.25 -11.65 -3.84
N CYS A 331 10.22 -12.53 -2.83
CA CYS A 331 9.02 -13.28 -2.46
C CYS A 331 7.89 -12.36 -1.95
N GLY A 332 8.23 -11.37 -1.13
CA GLY A 332 7.30 -10.32 -0.66
C GLY A 332 6.69 -9.52 -1.81
N GLY A 333 7.49 -9.14 -2.80
CA GLY A 333 7.06 -8.43 -4.01
C GLY A 333 6.10 -9.27 -4.88
N ILE A 334 6.37 -10.56 -5.06
CA ILE A 334 5.42 -11.49 -5.71
C ILE A 334 4.10 -11.48 -4.94
N GLY A 335 4.18 -11.59 -3.61
CA GLY A 335 3.03 -11.53 -2.71
C GLY A 335 2.21 -10.26 -2.88
N ASP A 336 2.85 -9.09 -2.91
CA ASP A 336 2.18 -7.80 -3.07
C ASP A 336 1.40 -7.72 -4.39
N ALA A 337 2.04 -8.05 -5.52
CA ALA A 337 1.40 -7.97 -6.84
C ALA A 337 0.20 -8.92 -6.95
N VAL A 338 0.37 -10.17 -6.52
CA VAL A 338 -0.68 -11.21 -6.59
C VAL A 338 -1.84 -10.87 -5.65
N PHE A 339 -1.54 -10.39 -4.44
CA PHE A 339 -2.57 -10.08 -3.44
C PHE A 339 -3.39 -8.85 -3.81
N VAL A 340 -2.74 -7.76 -4.21
CA VAL A 340 -3.43 -6.54 -4.70
C VAL A 340 -4.27 -6.87 -5.94
N GLY A 341 -3.75 -7.72 -6.84
CA GLY A 341 -4.51 -8.25 -7.97
C GLY A 341 -5.72 -9.09 -7.55
N TYR A 342 -5.57 -9.96 -6.55
CA TYR A 342 -6.66 -10.76 -6.00
C TYR A 342 -7.75 -9.88 -5.39
N LEU A 343 -7.40 -8.94 -4.49
CA LEU A 343 -8.33 -7.99 -3.88
C LEU A 343 -9.11 -7.22 -4.95
N SER A 344 -8.42 -6.77 -5.99
CA SER A 344 -9.03 -6.08 -7.13
C SER A 344 -10.02 -6.98 -7.87
N SER A 345 -9.67 -8.25 -8.12
CA SER A 345 -10.48 -9.20 -8.89
C SER A 345 -11.80 -9.61 -8.20
N ILE A 346 -11.82 -9.61 -6.86
CA ILE A 346 -13.00 -9.97 -6.08
C ILE A 346 -13.94 -8.77 -5.86
N CYS A 347 -13.52 -7.54 -6.17
CA CYS A 347 -14.39 -6.38 -6.04
C CYS A 347 -15.51 -6.38 -7.08
N ASN A 348 -16.69 -5.92 -6.68
CA ASN A 348 -17.80 -5.66 -7.59
C ASN A 348 -17.60 -4.29 -8.24
N LEU A 349 -17.67 -4.21 -9.57
CA LEU A 349 -17.51 -2.96 -10.33
C LEU A 349 -18.46 -1.84 -9.88
N LYS A 350 -19.65 -2.18 -9.36
CA LYS A 350 -20.62 -1.20 -8.84
C LYS A 350 -20.17 -0.51 -7.55
N PHE A 351 -19.29 -1.14 -6.77
CA PHE A 351 -18.86 -0.72 -5.43
C PHE A 351 -17.33 -0.87 -5.27
N SER A 352 -16.60 -0.64 -6.37
CA SER A 352 -15.17 -0.98 -6.50
C SER A 352 -14.32 -0.32 -5.42
N SER A 353 -14.45 1.00 -5.23
CA SER A 353 -13.71 1.73 -4.19
C SER A 353 -14.09 1.27 -2.79
N THR A 354 -15.39 1.14 -2.48
CA THR A 354 -15.84 0.77 -1.14
C THR A 354 -15.40 -0.64 -0.74
N GLN A 355 -15.57 -1.64 -1.62
CA GLN A 355 -15.17 -3.01 -1.32
C GLN A 355 -13.65 -3.16 -1.26
N TYR A 356 -12.93 -2.50 -2.17
CA TYR A 356 -11.47 -2.57 -2.15
C TYR A 356 -10.89 -1.87 -0.92
N ALA A 357 -11.42 -0.70 -0.55
CA ALA A 357 -11.04 -0.01 0.67
C ALA A 357 -11.27 -0.89 1.90
N LEU A 358 -12.40 -1.60 1.97
CA LEU A 358 -12.68 -2.56 3.04
C LEU A 358 -11.62 -3.67 3.12
N PHE A 359 -11.33 -4.34 2.00
CA PHE A 359 -10.36 -5.45 2.01
C PHE A 359 -8.94 -5.00 2.32
N SER A 360 -8.51 -3.88 1.73
CA SER A 360 -7.18 -3.33 1.98
C SER A 360 -7.02 -2.75 3.39
N SER A 361 -8.07 -2.13 3.95
CA SER A 361 -8.10 -1.70 5.37
C SER A 361 -8.00 -2.90 6.31
N ILE A 362 -8.79 -3.96 6.10
CA ILE A 362 -8.72 -5.18 6.91
C ILE A 362 -7.31 -5.78 6.86
N SER A 363 -6.71 -5.87 5.67
CA SER A 363 -5.35 -6.38 5.52
C SER A 363 -4.31 -5.49 6.24
N SER A 364 -4.40 -4.17 6.11
CA SER A 364 -3.46 -3.25 6.76
C SER A 364 -3.55 -3.29 8.29
N ILE A 365 -4.78 -3.31 8.82
CA ILE A 365 -5.04 -3.36 10.27
C ILE A 365 -4.59 -4.68 10.85
N SER A 366 -4.97 -5.80 10.22
CA SER A 366 -4.53 -7.14 10.68
C SER A 366 -3.01 -7.27 10.65
N ARG A 367 -2.37 -6.82 9.58
CA ARG A 367 -0.91 -6.79 9.46
C ARG A 367 -0.28 -6.05 10.64
N SER A 368 -0.73 -4.83 10.91
CA SER A 368 -0.12 -3.95 11.93
C SER A 368 -0.40 -4.42 13.36
N LEU A 369 -1.63 -4.86 13.66
CA LEU A 369 -2.01 -5.33 14.99
C LEU A 369 -1.35 -6.67 15.33
N LEU A 370 -1.42 -7.65 14.42
CA LEU A 370 -0.89 -8.97 14.69
C LEU A 370 0.64 -8.97 14.74
N SER A 371 1.31 -8.22 13.86
CA SER A 371 2.78 -8.11 13.89
C SER A 371 3.30 -7.36 15.10
N SER A 372 2.50 -6.50 15.76
CA SER A 372 2.94 -5.77 16.97
C SER A 372 3.34 -6.70 18.12
N SER A 373 2.75 -7.90 18.17
CA SER A 373 3.06 -8.91 19.19
C SER A 373 4.36 -9.68 18.94
N SER A 374 5.01 -9.50 17.79
CA SER A 374 6.15 -10.33 17.38
C SER A 374 7.33 -10.29 18.35
N GLY A 375 7.56 -9.15 19.02
CA GLY A 375 8.64 -8.99 20.01
C GLY A 375 8.52 -9.95 21.20
N PHE A 376 7.30 -10.21 21.68
CA PHE A 376 7.05 -11.14 22.79
C PHE A 376 7.37 -12.60 22.40
N TYR A 377 7.08 -12.97 21.16
CA TYR A 377 7.41 -14.30 20.65
C TYR A 377 8.91 -14.45 20.39
N ALA A 378 9.58 -13.41 19.89
CA ALA A 378 11.03 -13.46 19.69
C ALA A 378 11.80 -13.61 21.01
N SER A 379 11.40 -12.87 22.05
CA SER A 379 12.05 -12.96 23.37
C SER A 379 11.86 -14.31 24.06
N SER A 380 10.71 -14.96 23.86
CA SER A 380 10.39 -16.26 24.48
C SER A 380 10.91 -17.47 23.70
N LEU A 381 10.90 -17.42 22.36
CA LEU A 381 11.28 -18.55 21.51
C LEU A 381 12.77 -18.54 21.11
N GLY A 382 13.41 -17.36 21.13
CA GLY A 382 14.71 -17.13 20.52
C GLY A 382 14.64 -17.04 18.98
N TRP A 383 15.68 -16.51 18.35
CA TRP A 383 15.67 -16.14 16.93
C TRP A 383 15.39 -17.30 15.97
N ILE A 384 15.99 -18.47 16.20
CA ILE A 384 15.82 -19.66 15.35
C ILE A 384 14.34 -20.08 15.32
N ASN A 385 13.77 -20.34 16.50
CA ASN A 385 12.39 -20.79 16.62
C ASN A 385 11.40 -19.68 16.21
N PHE A 386 11.75 -18.41 16.41
CA PHE A 386 10.95 -17.28 15.94
C PHE A 386 10.78 -17.29 14.41
N PHE A 387 11.86 -17.43 13.64
CA PHE A 387 11.76 -17.46 12.18
C PHE A 387 11.02 -18.70 11.67
N ILE A 388 11.25 -19.87 12.30
CA ILE A 388 10.48 -21.09 12.02
C ILE A 388 8.99 -20.89 12.31
N PHE A 389 8.65 -20.35 13.48
CA PHE A 389 7.28 -20.06 13.88
C PHE A 389 6.61 -19.08 12.90
N SER A 390 7.31 -18.01 12.51
CA SER A 390 6.78 -17.03 11.56
C SER A 390 6.47 -17.64 10.19
N ALA A 391 7.27 -18.60 9.71
CA ALA A 391 6.98 -19.33 8.48
C ALA A 391 5.67 -20.13 8.61
N PHE A 392 5.46 -20.80 9.74
CA PHE A 392 4.25 -21.58 10.01
C PHE A 392 2.98 -20.74 10.18
N LEU A 393 3.09 -19.44 10.47
CA LEU A 393 1.93 -18.52 10.47
C LEU A 393 1.24 -18.39 9.11
N ALA A 394 1.83 -18.92 8.03
CA ALA A 394 1.18 -19.01 6.72
C ALA A 394 0.17 -20.18 6.60
N ILE A 395 0.19 -21.17 7.50
CA ILE A 395 -0.70 -22.36 7.45
C ILE A 395 -2.19 -21.96 7.41
N PRO A 396 -2.69 -21.04 8.25
CA PRO A 396 -4.08 -20.62 8.17
C PRO A 396 -4.45 -20.03 6.81
N ALA A 397 -3.57 -19.22 6.22
CA ALA A 397 -3.79 -18.65 4.89
C ALA A 397 -3.90 -19.76 3.82
N ILE A 398 -3.00 -20.76 3.89
CA ILE A 398 -3.02 -21.96 3.04
C ILE A 398 -4.33 -22.73 3.18
N ALA A 399 -4.80 -22.95 4.41
CA ALA A 399 -6.05 -23.67 4.69
C ALA A 399 -7.27 -22.95 4.08
N PHE A 400 -7.38 -21.63 4.28
CA PHE A 400 -8.48 -20.87 3.67
C PHE A 400 -8.37 -20.83 2.15
N LEU A 401 -7.16 -20.72 1.59
CA LEU A 401 -6.95 -20.76 0.15
C LEU A 401 -7.38 -22.09 -0.48
N PHE A 402 -7.17 -23.21 0.22
CA PHE A 402 -7.65 -24.52 -0.21
C PHE A 402 -9.18 -24.57 -0.31
N ILE A 403 -9.89 -24.05 0.70
CA ILE A 403 -11.35 -23.95 0.72
C ILE A 403 -11.86 -23.09 -0.45
N LEU A 404 -11.16 -21.99 -0.75
CA LEU A 404 -11.52 -21.08 -1.84
C LEU A 404 -11.31 -21.75 -3.22
N ASN A 405 -10.19 -22.43 -3.42
CA ASN A 405 -9.84 -23.08 -4.70
C ASN A 405 -10.80 -24.23 -5.06
N LYS A 406 -11.18 -25.07 -4.08
CA LYS A 406 -12.12 -26.19 -4.31
C LYS A 406 -13.50 -25.74 -4.80
N ASN A 407 -13.91 -24.52 -4.46
CA ASN A 407 -15.21 -23.98 -4.85
C ASN A 407 -15.17 -23.22 -6.19
N SER A 408 -14.02 -22.69 -6.61
CA SER A 408 -13.86 -22.13 -7.96
C SER A 408 -13.81 -23.19 -9.05
N ALA A 409 -13.27 -24.38 -8.74
CA ALA A 409 -13.23 -25.51 -9.67
C ALA A 409 -14.62 -26.13 -9.96
N LYS A 410 -15.65 -25.83 -9.16
CA LYS A 410 -17.04 -26.28 -9.39
C LYS A 410 -17.86 -25.34 -10.29
N LYS A 411 -17.23 -24.30 -10.87
CA LYS A 411 -17.87 -23.30 -11.74
C LYS A 411 -17.51 -23.46 -13.23
N TYR A 412 -16.70 -24.47 -13.53
CA TYR A 412 -16.46 -25.04 -14.86
C TYR A 412 -16.84 -26.51 -14.79
#